data_AF-A0A924Z5X7-F1
#
_entry.id   AF-A0A924Z5X7-F1
#
_cell.length_a   1.000
_cell.length_b   1.000
_cell.length_c   1.000
_cell.angle_alpha   90.00
_cell.angle_beta   90.00
_cell.angle_gamma   90.00
#
_symmetry.space_group_name_H-M   'P 1'
#
loop_
_entity.id
_entity.type
_entity.pdbx_description
1 polymer ?
#
loop_
_entity_poly.entity_id
_entity_poly.type
_entity_poly.pdbx_seq_one_letter_code
_entity_poly.pdbx_strand_id
1 'polypeptide(L)'
;MLSSSGSGAGAGKVNLQPFQFMMPTSKASPKLFLAGASGQPLKTATLTCRQSGQKAREFLKITLSDVLVSSFGTSSDTSVPVDQLSLSYTKIVYEFTSQKADGSLDTIVKAGWDVKANKASD
;
A
#
# COMPACT_ATOMS: atom_id res chain seq x y z
N MET A 1 -46.35 7.14 19.62
CA MET A 1 -45.68 8.37 19.15
C MET A 1 -44.17 8.10 19.17
N LEU A 2 -43.52 8.06 18.00
CA LEU A 2 -42.06 7.91 17.88
C LEU A 2 -41.35 9.20 18.31
N SER A 3 -40.16 9.07 18.92
CA SER A 3 -39.11 10.09 18.79
C SER A 3 -37.74 9.41 18.68
N SER A 4 -37.13 9.63 17.53
CA SER A 4 -35.79 9.20 17.13
C SER A 4 -34.91 10.44 17.05
N SER A 5 -33.87 10.56 17.87
CA SER A 5 -32.72 11.47 17.62
C SER A 5 -31.74 11.44 18.79
N GLY A 6 -30.54 10.91 18.56
CA GLY A 6 -29.45 10.89 19.54
C GLY A 6 -28.19 10.26 18.97
N SER A 7 -27.64 10.93 17.96
CA SER A 7 -26.42 10.71 17.17
C SER A 7 -25.38 9.70 17.68
N GLY A 8 -24.97 8.82 16.77
CA GLY A 8 -23.95 7.80 16.94
C GLY A 8 -22.65 8.29 17.57
N ALA A 9 -22.27 7.60 18.63
CA ALA A 9 -21.02 7.76 19.34
C ALA A 9 -19.83 7.46 18.41
N GLY A 10 -18.97 8.46 18.23
CA GLY A 10 -17.54 8.29 17.95
C GLY A 10 -17.16 7.58 16.65
N ALA A 11 -17.39 8.22 15.49
CA ALA A 11 -16.71 7.83 14.26
C ALA A 11 -15.22 8.21 14.36
N GLY A 12 -14.43 7.38 15.05
CA GLY A 12 -12.97 7.52 15.07
C GLY A 12 -12.45 7.50 13.63
N LYS A 13 -11.79 8.58 13.21
CA LYS A 13 -11.14 8.61 11.89
C LYS A 13 -9.97 7.63 11.92
N VAL A 14 -9.91 6.72 10.96
CA VAL A 14 -8.78 5.80 10.84
C VAL A 14 -7.53 6.61 10.47
N ASN A 15 -6.46 6.47 11.25
CA ASN A 15 -5.16 7.04 10.92
C ASN A 15 -4.32 5.97 10.22
N LEU A 16 -4.36 5.97 8.88
CA LEU A 16 -3.53 5.04 8.10
C LEU A 16 -2.08 5.48 8.13
N GLN A 17 -1.21 4.55 8.50
CA GLN A 17 0.23 4.79 8.52
C GLN A 17 0.78 4.86 7.08
N PRO A 18 1.90 5.58 6.87
CA PRO A 18 2.66 5.49 5.62
C PRO A 18 2.98 4.03 5.29
N PHE A 19 2.99 3.71 4.00
CA PHE A 19 3.39 2.38 3.56
C PHE A 19 4.92 2.28 3.62
N GLN A 20 5.43 1.39 4.46
CA GLN A 20 6.86 1.21 4.69
C GLN A 20 7.34 -0.07 4.01
N PHE A 21 8.48 0.02 3.32
CA PHE A 21 9.10 -1.15 2.72
C PHE A 21 10.62 -1.03 2.69
N MET A 22 11.27 -2.19 2.56
CA MET A 22 12.71 -2.33 2.42
C MET A 22 13.01 -3.01 1.09
N MET A 23 14.03 -2.54 0.38
CA MET A 23 14.48 -3.14 -0.87
C MET A 23 16.00 -3.13 -0.97
N PRO A 24 16.63 -4.12 -1.63
CA PRO A 24 18.03 -4.01 -1.98
C PRO A 24 18.27 -2.77 -2.84
N THR A 25 19.41 -2.11 -2.62
CA THR A 25 19.79 -0.95 -3.42
C THR A 25 19.83 -1.35 -4.90
N SER A 26 19.19 -0.54 -5.74
CA SER A 26 19.06 -0.80 -7.17
C SER A 26 19.14 0.48 -7.98
N LYS A 27 19.02 0.36 -9.30
CA LYS A 27 18.95 1.52 -10.21
C LYS A 27 17.75 2.44 -9.92
N ALA A 28 16.75 1.97 -9.17
CA ALA A 28 15.61 2.78 -8.75
C ALA A 28 15.94 3.72 -7.57
N SER A 29 16.93 3.37 -6.73
CA SER A 29 17.22 4.06 -5.47
C SER A 29 17.53 5.55 -5.65
N PRO A 30 18.39 5.98 -6.61
CA PRO A 30 18.64 7.41 -6.82
C PRO A 30 17.40 8.18 -7.30
N LYS A 31 16.49 7.52 -8.05
CA LYS A 31 15.25 8.13 -8.52
C LYS A 31 14.24 8.29 -7.39
N LEU A 32 14.15 7.31 -6.49
CA LEU A 32 13.30 7.36 -5.30
C LEU A 32 13.80 8.41 -4.31
N PHE A 33 15.13 8.49 -4.12
CA PHE A 33 15.77 9.56 -3.37
C PHE A 33 15.42 10.94 -3.93
N LEU A 34 15.58 11.14 -5.25
CA LEU A 34 15.26 12.42 -5.88
C LEU A 34 13.76 12.75 -5.78
N ALA A 35 12.87 11.77 -5.95
CA ALA A 35 11.42 11.97 -5.80
C ALA A 35 11.07 12.42 -4.37
N GLY A 36 11.71 11.83 -3.34
CA GLY A 36 11.54 12.26 -1.95
C GLY A 36 12.13 13.65 -1.70
N ALA A 37 13.36 13.91 -2.14
CA ALA A 37 14.05 15.19 -1.93
C ALA A 37 13.37 16.36 -2.64
N SER A 38 12.79 16.12 -3.82
CA SER A 38 12.06 17.14 -4.59
C SER A 38 10.58 17.27 -4.19
N GLY A 39 10.06 16.34 -3.39
CA GLY A 39 8.62 16.25 -3.12
C GLY A 39 7.78 15.96 -4.36
N GLN A 40 8.37 15.37 -5.41
CA GLN A 40 7.65 15.05 -6.64
C GLN A 40 6.64 13.91 -6.40
N PRO A 41 5.34 14.14 -6.66
CA PRO A 41 4.34 13.08 -6.51
C PRO A 41 4.48 12.03 -7.60
N LEU A 42 4.40 10.77 -7.19
CA LEU A 42 4.26 9.60 -8.03
C LEU A 42 2.77 9.30 -8.19
N LYS A 43 2.30 9.10 -9.42
CA LYS A 43 0.87 8.85 -9.67
C LYS A 43 0.35 7.61 -8.96
N THR A 44 1.15 6.54 -8.98
CA THR A 44 0.73 5.22 -8.49
C THR A 44 1.93 4.42 -8.01
N ALA A 45 1.77 3.69 -6.92
CA ALA A 45 2.70 2.64 -6.50
C ALA A 45 1.93 1.34 -6.27
N THR A 46 2.42 0.24 -6.83
CA THR A 46 1.75 -1.07 -6.73
C THR A 46 2.70 -2.10 -6.13
N LEU A 47 2.33 -2.65 -4.98
CA LEU A 47 2.96 -3.84 -4.43
C LEU A 47 2.20 -5.06 -4.96
N THR A 48 2.91 -5.99 -5.59
CA THR A 48 2.35 -7.27 -6.03
C THR A 48 3.10 -8.41 -5.36
N CYS A 49 2.39 -9.20 -4.56
CA CYS A 49 2.92 -10.40 -3.93
C CYS A 49 2.49 -11.63 -4.73
N ARG A 50 3.46 -12.48 -5.03
CA ARG A 50 3.27 -13.72 -5.79
C ARG A 50 3.65 -14.92 -4.96
N GLN A 51 2.94 -16.01 -5.15
CA GLN A 51 3.25 -17.29 -4.52
C GLN A 51 4.53 -17.88 -5.13
N SER A 52 5.35 -18.54 -4.30
CA SER A 52 6.55 -19.24 -4.77
C SER A 52 6.16 -20.53 -5.51
N GLY A 53 6.93 -20.90 -6.55
CA GLY A 53 6.74 -22.13 -7.32
C GLY A 53 6.50 -21.92 -8.81
N GLN A 54 6.26 -23.02 -9.55
CA GLN A 54 6.20 -23.01 -11.02
C GLN A 54 5.00 -22.24 -11.61
N LYS A 55 3.93 -22.06 -10.84
CA LYS A 55 2.80 -21.20 -11.20
C LYS A 55 2.78 -20.01 -10.27
N ALA A 56 3.69 -19.06 -10.50
CA ALA A 56 3.76 -17.81 -9.75
C ALA A 56 2.48 -17.00 -9.97
N ARG A 57 1.54 -17.13 -9.04
CA ARG A 57 0.24 -16.44 -9.09
C ARG A 57 0.23 -15.27 -8.12
N GLU A 58 -0.40 -14.19 -8.54
CA GLU A 58 -0.60 -12.99 -7.73
C GLU A 58 -1.73 -13.26 -6.74
N PHE A 59 -1.41 -13.24 -5.45
CA PHE A 59 -2.39 -13.48 -4.37
C PHE A 59 -2.74 -12.19 -3.63
N LEU A 60 -1.85 -11.19 -3.66
CA LEU A 60 -2.06 -9.91 -3.02
C LEU A 60 -1.52 -8.81 -3.92
N LYS A 61 -2.34 -7.78 -4.12
CA LYS A 61 -1.96 -6.56 -4.80
C LYS A 61 -2.44 -5.36 -3.98
N ILE A 62 -1.53 -4.44 -3.70
CA ILE A 62 -1.80 -3.20 -2.98
C ILE A 62 -1.50 -2.05 -3.93
N THR A 63 -2.47 -1.21 -4.23
CA THR A 63 -2.31 -0.04 -5.10
C THR A 63 -2.50 1.23 -4.30
N LEU A 64 -1.46 2.07 -4.28
CA LEU A 64 -1.43 3.39 -3.67
C LEU A 64 -1.55 4.45 -4.77
N SER A 65 -2.36 5.48 -4.55
CA SER A 65 -2.53 6.62 -5.49
C SER A 65 -2.06 7.93 -4.87
N ASP A 66 -1.59 8.85 -5.71
CA ASP A 66 -0.97 10.13 -5.35
C ASP A 66 0.08 9.97 -4.25
N VAL A 67 1.13 9.24 -4.60
CA VAL A 67 2.16 8.77 -3.68
C VAL A 67 3.27 9.79 -3.54
N LEU A 68 3.70 10.04 -2.31
CA LEU A 68 4.89 10.84 -1.99
C LEU A 68 5.86 9.98 -1.19
N VAL A 69 7.15 10.07 -1.55
CA VAL A 69 8.21 9.46 -0.73
C VAL A 69 8.44 10.38 0.46
N SER A 70 8.00 9.95 1.65
CA SER A 70 8.07 10.74 2.88
C SER A 70 9.36 10.51 3.67
N SER A 71 10.01 9.36 3.49
CA SER A 71 11.34 9.10 4.03
C SER A 71 12.13 8.20 3.10
N PHE A 72 13.45 8.42 3.06
CA PHE A 72 14.40 7.58 2.36
C PHE A 72 15.66 7.45 3.22
N GLY A 73 16.13 6.23 3.44
CA GLY A 73 17.39 5.96 4.11
C GLY A 73 18.03 4.69 3.58
N THR A 74 19.35 4.62 3.58
CA THR A 74 20.11 3.44 3.15
C THR A 74 20.89 2.89 4.34
N SER A 75 20.69 1.60 4.64
CA SER A 75 21.44 0.83 5.64
C SER A 75 22.48 -0.02 4.91
N SER A 76 23.68 -0.13 5.49
CA SER A 76 24.78 -0.96 4.99
C SER A 76 25.19 -2.03 5.99
N ASP A 77 24.26 -2.44 6.86
CA ASP A 77 24.55 -3.38 7.97
C ASP A 77 24.69 -4.83 7.48
N THR A 78 24.50 -5.07 6.18
CA THR A 78 24.63 -6.37 5.52
C THR A 78 25.57 -6.26 4.31
N SER A 79 25.94 -7.40 3.72
CA SER A 79 26.83 -7.44 2.54
C SER A 79 26.28 -6.72 1.30
N VAL A 80 24.97 -6.44 1.26
CA VAL A 80 24.31 -5.68 0.19
C VAL A 80 23.56 -4.49 0.82
N PRO A 81 23.81 -3.24 0.41
CA PRO A 81 23.09 -2.09 0.94
C PRO A 81 21.57 -2.20 0.71
N VAL A 82 20.78 -1.88 1.73
CA VAL A 82 19.31 -1.95 1.71
C VAL A 82 18.73 -0.55 1.90
N ASP A 83 17.82 -0.17 1.02
CA ASP A 83 17.05 1.06 1.15
C ASP A 83 15.77 0.82 1.96
N GLN A 84 15.48 1.74 2.87
CA GLN A 84 14.27 1.82 3.66
C GLN A 84 13.48 3.06 3.23
N LEU A 85 12.21 2.85 2.87
CA LEU A 85 11.36 3.92 2.35
C LEU A 85 10.01 3.94 3.06
N SER A 86 9.48 5.15 3.25
CA SER A 86 8.08 5.39 3.62
C SER A 86 7.37 6.12 2.49
N LEU A 87 6.16 5.66 2.16
CA LEU A 87 5.29 6.23 1.15
C LEU A 87 4.02 6.78 1.80
N SER A 88 3.77 8.07 1.63
CA SER A 88 2.48 8.70 1.93
C SER A 88 1.59 8.64 0.68
N TYR A 89 0.27 8.52 0.85
CA TYR A 89 -0.68 8.32 -0.25
C TYR A 89 -2.04 8.93 0.08
N THR A 90 -2.86 9.16 -0.94
CA THR A 90 -4.24 9.69 -0.78
C THR A 90 -5.30 8.60 -0.86
N LYS A 91 -5.02 7.50 -1.57
CA LYS A 91 -5.90 6.35 -1.71
C LYS A 91 -5.10 5.06 -1.66
N ILE A 92 -5.67 4.05 -1.02
CA ILE A 92 -5.12 2.69 -0.93
C ILE A 92 -6.19 1.69 -1.34
N VAL A 93 -5.81 0.67 -2.11
CA VAL A 93 -6.68 -0.42 -2.54
C VAL A 93 -5.96 -1.73 -2.32
N TYR A 94 -6.61 -2.66 -1.62
CA TYR A 94 -6.19 -4.04 -1.45
C TYR A 94 -7.01 -4.93 -2.37
N GLU A 95 -6.31 -5.77 -3.12
CA GLU A 95 -6.87 -6.86 -3.91
C GLU A 95 -6.24 -8.16 -3.40
N PHE A 96 -7.06 -9.06 -2.89
CA PHE A 96 -6.62 -10.36 -2.38
C PHE A 96 -7.34 -11.49 -3.09
N THR A 97 -6.59 -12.50 -3.47
CA THR A 97 -7.11 -13.69 -4.15
C THR A 97 -6.75 -14.91 -3.31
N SER A 98 -7.75 -15.58 -2.73
CA SER A 98 -7.54 -16.85 -2.06
C SER A 98 -7.25 -17.96 -3.07
N GLN A 99 -6.51 -18.98 -2.63
CA GLN A 99 -6.33 -20.21 -3.38
C GLN A 99 -7.34 -21.25 -2.87
N LYS A 100 -8.05 -21.89 -3.79
CA LYS A 100 -8.95 -23.00 -3.47
C LYS A 100 -8.15 -24.26 -3.14
N ALA A 101 -8.80 -25.24 -2.49
CA ALA A 101 -8.18 -26.53 -2.14
C ALA A 101 -7.69 -27.31 -3.38
N ASP A 102 -8.29 -27.10 -4.55
CA ASP A 102 -7.88 -27.67 -5.84
C ASP A 102 -6.65 -26.97 -6.46
N GLY A 103 -6.12 -25.95 -5.77
CA GLY A 103 -5.00 -25.16 -6.22
C GLY A 103 -5.34 -24.13 -7.28
N SER A 104 -6.62 -23.86 -7.62
CA SER A 104 -7.09 -22.77 -8.48
C SER A 104 -7.24 -21.44 -7.71
N LEU A 105 -7.34 -20.31 -8.42
CA LEU A 105 -7.60 -19.00 -7.80
C LEU A 105 -9.11 -18.82 -7.56
N ASP A 106 -9.46 -18.28 -6.41
CA ASP A 106 -10.82 -17.87 -6.11
C ASP A 106 -11.13 -16.47 -6.63
N THR A 107 -12.33 -15.98 -6.36
CA THR A 107 -12.74 -14.61 -6.66
C THR A 107 -11.85 -13.59 -5.94
N ILE A 108 -11.50 -12.52 -6.66
CA ILE A 108 -10.73 -11.41 -6.10
C ILE A 108 -11.62 -10.66 -5.11
N VAL A 109 -11.16 -10.57 -3.87
CA VAL A 109 -11.76 -9.71 -2.84
C VAL A 109 -11.03 -8.37 -2.87
N LYS A 110 -11.78 -7.30 -3.10
CA LYS A 110 -11.24 -5.94 -3.21
C LYS A 110 -11.83 -5.03 -2.15
N ALA A 111 -10.98 -4.23 -1.52
CA ALA A 111 -11.39 -3.16 -0.62
C ALA A 111 -10.40 -2.01 -0.68
N GLY A 112 -10.90 -0.77 -0.68
CA GLY A 112 -10.03 0.40 -0.66
C GLY A 112 -10.56 1.52 0.23
N TRP A 113 -9.68 2.47 0.51
CA TRP A 113 -10.00 3.67 1.27
C TRP A 113 -9.38 4.90 0.60
N ASP A 114 -10.20 5.94 0.46
CA ASP A 114 -9.79 7.28 0.09
C ASP A 114 -9.52 8.06 1.38
N VAL A 115 -8.24 8.26 1.70
CA VAL A 115 -7.77 8.97 2.89
C VAL A 115 -8.18 10.43 2.85
N LYS A 116 -8.15 11.04 1.66
CA LYS A 116 -8.47 12.46 1.48
C LYS A 116 -9.95 12.74 1.71
N ALA A 117 -10.82 11.87 1.21
CA ALA A 117 -12.26 11.99 1.40
C ALA A 117 -12.79 11.22 2.61
N ASN A 118 -11.91 10.49 3.31
CA ASN A 118 -12.23 9.65 4.46
C ASN A 118 -13.44 8.73 4.21
N LYS A 119 -13.40 7.99 3.09
CA LYS A 119 -14.50 7.11 2.65
C LYS A 119 -13.97 5.83 2.02
N ALA A 120 -14.81 4.79 2.03
CA ALA A 120 -14.54 3.58 1.27
C ALA A 120 -14.40 3.93 -0.21
N SER A 121 -13.46 3.27 -0.88
CA SER A 121 -13.21 3.46 -2.30
C SER A 121 -13.21 2.10 -2.99
N ASP A 122 -13.89 2.03 -4.13
CA ASP A 122 -13.85 0.85 -5.01
C ASP A 122 -12.46 0.58 -5.56
#